data_AF-A0A9P3H3K6-F1
#
_entry.id   AF-A0A9P3H3K6-F1
#
_cell.length_a   1.000
_cell.length_b   1.000
_cell.length_c   1.000
_cell.angle_alpha   90.00
_cell.angle_beta   90.00
_cell.angle_gamma   90.00
#
_symmetry.space_group_name_H-M   'P 1'
#
loop_
_entity.id
_entity.type
_entity.pdbx_description
1 polymer ?
#
loop_
_entity_poly.entity_id
_entity_poly.type
_entity_poly.pdbx_seq_one_letter_code
_entity_poly.pdbx_strand_id
1 'polypeptide(L)'
;MNNVTKTLTNASSTATKLSGPIFYNAKVAGQIAKQVYIREGMAPPTGAQFETAKEASLKFLKSARSASTWKNISKDQYLKAGLVAAEAYTFFLFGEIIGRRNFVGYDVQSADSHAEHH
;
A
#
# COMPACT_ATOMS: atom_id res chain seq x y z
N MET A 1 43.74 20.02 16.47
CA MET A 1 42.69 19.11 15.97
C MET A 1 41.35 19.65 16.48
N ASN A 2 40.53 20.20 15.59
CA ASN A 2 39.36 21.01 15.96
C ASN A 2 38.22 20.16 16.54
N ASN A 3 37.41 20.77 17.41
CA ASN A 3 36.26 20.12 18.05
C ASN A 3 35.23 19.57 17.05
N VAL A 4 35.14 20.16 15.85
CA VAL A 4 34.31 19.72 14.73
C VAL A 4 34.74 18.34 14.20
N THR A 5 36.04 18.06 14.17
CA THR A 5 36.55 16.77 13.71
C THR A 5 36.18 15.66 14.70
N LYS A 6 36.19 15.95 16.01
CA LYS A 6 35.81 14.99 17.06
C LYS A 6 34.31 14.67 17.04
N THR A 7 33.43 15.66 16.85
CA THR A 7 31.98 15.42 16.75
C THR A 7 31.61 14.62 15.50
N LEU A 8 32.25 14.89 14.36
CA LEU A 8 32.02 14.14 13.13
C LEU A 8 32.46 12.67 13.25
N THR A 9 33.61 12.39 13.87
CA THR A 9 34.08 11.02 14.11
C THR A 9 33.21 10.27 15.12
N ASN A 10 32.70 10.96 16.15
CA ASN A 10 31.79 10.34 17.12
C ASN A 10 30.42 10.02 16.47
N ALA A 11 29.87 10.93 15.67
CA ALA A 11 28.62 10.72 14.95
C ALA A 11 28.73 9.57 13.93
N SER A 12 29.83 9.49 13.18
CA SER A 12 30.07 8.38 12.25
C SER A 12 30.19 7.05 13.00
N SER A 13 30.90 7.02 14.14
CA SER A 13 31.02 5.81 14.96
C SER A 13 29.68 5.33 15.54
N THR A 14 28.79 6.25 15.92
CA THR A 14 27.44 5.94 16.40
C THR A 14 26.56 5.43 15.25
N ALA A 15 26.64 6.04 14.08
CA ALA A 15 25.94 5.58 12.89
C ALA A 15 26.36 4.16 12.48
N THR A 16 27.66 3.84 12.52
CA THR A 16 28.17 2.49 12.25
C THR A 16 27.75 1.47 13.32
N LYS A 17 27.62 1.89 14.59
CA LYS A 17 27.10 1.02 15.66
C LYS A 17 25.60 0.74 15.52
N LEU A 18 24.82 1.68 14.99
CA LEU A 18 23.38 1.55 14.83
C LEU A 18 23.00 0.82 13.53
N SER A 19 23.83 0.87 12.49
CA SER A 19 23.56 0.20 11.21
C SER A 19 23.46 -1.32 11.33
N GLY A 20 24.28 -1.94 12.20
CA GLY A 20 24.23 -3.38 12.49
C GLY A 20 22.86 -3.84 13.01
N PRO A 21 22.37 -3.32 14.15
CA PRO A 21 21.05 -3.64 14.68
C PRO A 21 19.89 -3.30 13.73
N ILE A 22 19.94 -2.16 13.02
CA ILE A 22 18.91 -1.80 12.03
C ILE A 22 18.84 -2.84 10.93
N PHE A 23 19.99 -3.22 10.36
CA PHE A 23 20.04 -4.20 9.28
C PHE A 23 19.59 -5.59 9.72
N TYR A 24 19.95 -6.00 10.94
CA TYR A 24 19.46 -7.24 11.53
C TYR A 24 17.93 -7.23 11.71
N ASN A 25 17.38 -6.18 12.31
CA ASN A 25 15.93 -6.05 12.51
C ASN A 25 15.17 -5.98 11.18
N ALA A 26 15.72 -5.29 10.17
CA ALA A 26 15.15 -5.26 8.83
C ALA A 26 15.12 -6.65 8.18
N LYS A 27 16.19 -7.45 8.34
CA LYS A 27 16.21 -8.85 7.87
C LYS A 27 15.17 -9.71 8.56
N VAL A 28 15.03 -9.59 9.88
CA VAL A 28 14.02 -10.35 10.64
C VAL A 28 12.62 -9.94 10.19
N ALA A 29 12.35 -8.64 10.09
CA ALA A 29 11.08 -8.13 9.58
C ALA A 29 10.78 -8.65 8.16
N GLY A 30 11.79 -8.70 7.28
CA GLY A 30 11.66 -9.28 5.94
C GLY A 30 11.31 -10.78 5.95
N GLN A 31 11.92 -11.57 6.84
CA GLN A 31 11.58 -12.99 6.98
C GLN A 31 10.15 -13.18 7.51
N ILE A 32 9.73 -12.37 8.46
CA ILE A 32 8.35 -12.40 8.99
C ILE A 32 7.37 -12.02 7.87
N ALA A 33 7.63 -10.94 7.14
CA ALA A 33 6.81 -10.53 6.01
C ALA A 33 6.70 -11.62 4.95
N LYS A 34 7.79 -12.32 4.64
CA LYS A 34 7.80 -13.47 3.73
C LYS A 34 6.93 -14.63 4.23
N GLN A 35 6.99 -14.96 5.52
CA GLN A 35 6.16 -16.01 6.11
C GLN A 35 4.67 -15.67 6.01
N VAL A 36 4.31 -14.42 6.32
CA VAL A 36 2.94 -13.93 6.19
C VAL A 36 2.48 -13.96 4.74
N TYR A 37 3.32 -13.54 3.78
CA TYR A 37 3.01 -13.58 2.35
C TYR A 37 2.64 -14.98 1.85
N ILE A 38 3.40 -15.99 2.25
CA ILE A 38 3.16 -17.38 1.86
C ILE A 38 1.92 -17.93 2.58
N ARG A 39 1.79 -17.66 3.88
CA ARG A 39 0.70 -18.21 4.71
C ARG A 39 -0.67 -17.64 4.35
N GLU A 40 -0.74 -16.33 4.13
CA GLU A 40 -1.98 -15.63 3.77
C GLU A 40 -2.32 -15.79 2.29
N GLY A 41 -1.51 -16.50 1.52
CA GLY A 41 -1.77 -16.73 0.10
C GLY A 41 -1.82 -15.43 -0.70
N MET A 42 -0.99 -14.44 -0.36
CA MET A 42 -0.90 -13.16 -1.07
C MET A 42 -0.25 -13.28 -2.47
N ALA A 43 -0.04 -14.51 -2.93
CA ALA A 43 0.35 -14.79 -4.30
C ALA A 43 -0.79 -14.40 -5.26
N PRO A 44 -0.48 -13.87 -6.45
CA PRO A 44 -1.50 -13.62 -7.46
C PRO A 44 -2.26 -14.93 -7.74
N PRO A 45 -3.61 -14.87 -7.83
CA PRO A 45 -4.43 -16.05 -8.01
C PRO A 45 -4.11 -16.75 -9.32
N THR A 46 -4.31 -18.07 -9.34
CA THR A 46 -4.21 -18.88 -10.56
C THR A 46 -5.32 -18.53 -11.55
N GLY A 47 -5.13 -18.84 -12.84
CA GLY A 47 -6.14 -18.56 -13.88
C GLY A 47 -7.52 -19.18 -13.59
N ALA A 48 -7.57 -20.35 -12.95
CA ALA A 48 -8.82 -20.99 -12.55
C ALA A 48 -9.55 -20.22 -11.42
N GLN A 49 -8.81 -19.66 -10.47
CA GLN A 49 -9.37 -18.81 -9.41
C GLN A 49 -9.89 -17.49 -9.97
N PHE A 50 -9.26 -16.97 -11.03
CA PHE A 50 -9.73 -15.77 -11.71
C PHE A 50 -11.09 -15.98 -12.38
N GLU A 51 -11.28 -17.09 -13.12
CA GLU A 51 -12.59 -17.41 -13.72
C GLU A 51 -13.67 -17.60 -12.64
N THR A 52 -13.33 -18.26 -11.52
CA THR A 52 -14.25 -18.39 -10.37
C THR A 52 -14.66 -17.02 -9.80
N ALA A 53 -13.70 -16.10 -9.64
CA ALA A 53 -13.96 -14.74 -9.15
C ALA A 53 -14.84 -13.94 -10.13
N LYS A 54 -14.62 -14.10 -11.45
CA LYS A 54 -15.40 -13.48 -12.50
C LYS A 54 -16.85 -13.99 -12.51
N GLU A 55 -17.05 -15.29 -12.41
CA GLU A 55 -18.38 -15.89 -12.29
C GLU A 55 -19.12 -15.39 -11.03
N ALA A 56 -18.43 -15.36 -9.89
CA ALA A 56 -18.98 -14.82 -8.64
C ALA A 56 -19.38 -13.34 -8.78
N SER A 57 -18.55 -12.54 -9.46
CA SER A 57 -18.83 -11.12 -9.73
C SER A 57 -20.04 -10.93 -10.64
N LEU A 58 -20.17 -11.74 -11.69
CA LEU A 58 -21.34 -11.73 -12.57
C LEU A 58 -22.61 -12.15 -11.83
N LYS A 59 -22.52 -13.16 -10.96
CA LYS A 59 -23.63 -13.60 -10.11
C LYS A 59 -24.04 -12.50 -9.15
N PHE A 60 -23.08 -11.85 -8.48
CA PHE A 60 -23.34 -10.69 -7.63
C PHE A 60 -24.05 -9.57 -8.38
N LEU A 61 -23.59 -9.22 -9.59
CA LEU A 61 -24.22 -8.17 -10.39
C LEU A 61 -25.67 -8.51 -10.77
N LYS A 62 -25.93 -9.78 -11.13
CA LYS A 62 -27.30 -10.27 -11.40
C LYS A 62 -28.17 -10.18 -10.15
N SER A 63 -27.63 -10.57 -8.99
CA SER A 63 -28.33 -10.49 -7.71
C SER A 63 -28.56 -9.04 -7.27
N ALA A 64 -27.60 -8.14 -7.44
CA ALA A 64 -27.71 -6.73 -7.06
C ALA A 64 -28.77 -5.98 -7.88
N ARG A 65 -29.03 -6.38 -9.12
CA ARG A 65 -30.15 -5.85 -9.92
C ARG A 65 -31.53 -6.27 -9.42
N SER A 66 -31.62 -7.35 -8.62
CA SER A 66 -32.88 -7.77 -8.03
C SER A 66 -33.18 -6.93 -6.77
N ALA A 67 -34.33 -6.27 -6.75
CA ALA A 67 -34.80 -5.48 -5.61
C ALA A 67 -35.00 -6.33 -4.33
N SER A 68 -35.11 -7.65 -4.45
CA SER A 68 -35.23 -8.57 -3.31
C SER A 68 -33.95 -8.71 -2.50
N THR A 69 -32.79 -8.53 -3.15
CA THR A 69 -31.47 -8.67 -2.53
C THR A 69 -31.24 -7.62 -1.45
N TRP A 70 -31.63 -6.37 -1.72
CA TRP A 70 -31.45 -5.24 -0.80
C TRP A 70 -32.39 -5.25 0.39
N LYS A 71 -33.53 -5.95 0.28
CA LYS A 71 -34.55 -6.04 1.34
C LYS A 71 -34.16 -6.97 2.48
N ASN A 72 -33.24 -7.91 2.25
CA ASN A 72 -32.84 -8.92 3.22
C ASN A 72 -31.44 -8.70 3.82
N ILE A 73 -30.81 -7.55 3.57
CA ILE A 73 -29.44 -7.28 4.05
C ILE A 73 -29.46 -6.86 5.52
N SER A 74 -28.71 -7.58 6.34
CA SER A 74 -28.51 -7.24 7.76
C SER A 74 -27.51 -6.09 7.93
N LYS A 75 -27.61 -5.33 9.02
CA LYS A 75 -26.68 -4.23 9.36
C LYS A 75 -25.22 -4.69 9.41
N ASP A 76 -24.98 -5.91 9.90
CA ASP A 76 -23.65 -6.53 9.95
C ASP A 76 -23.05 -6.75 8.55
N GLN A 77 -23.89 -7.13 7.58
CA GLN A 77 -23.47 -7.31 6.19
C GLN A 77 -23.12 -5.98 5.52
N TYR A 78 -23.87 -4.92 5.80
CA TYR A 78 -23.53 -3.58 5.33
C TYR A 78 -22.20 -3.08 5.90
N LEU A 79 -21.96 -3.30 7.20
CA LEU A 79 -20.71 -2.89 7.83
C LEU A 79 -19.51 -3.63 7.24
N LYS A 80 -19.62 -4.95 7.08
CA LYS A 80 -18.58 -5.77 6.44
C LYS A 80 -18.34 -5.37 4.98
N ALA A 81 -19.41 -5.14 4.21
CA ALA A 81 -19.29 -4.69 2.83
C ALA A 81 -18.63 -3.31 2.73
N GLY A 82 -18.98 -2.38 3.62
CA GLY A 82 -18.36 -1.07 3.70
C GLY A 82 -16.87 -1.15 4.05
N LEU A 83 -16.51 -2.02 5.00
CA LEU A 83 -15.10 -2.26 5.36
C LEU A 83 -14.30 -2.78 4.16
N VAL A 84 -14.80 -3.83 3.50
CA VAL A 84 -14.16 -4.41 2.31
C VAL A 84 -14.06 -3.39 1.17
N ALA A 85 -15.08 -2.54 0.99
CA ALA A 85 -15.03 -1.47 0.00
C ALA A 85 -13.97 -0.42 0.33
N ALA A 86 -13.82 -0.06 1.61
CA ALA A 86 -12.77 0.87 2.06
C ALA A 86 -11.37 0.27 1.87
N GLU A 87 -11.18 -1.03 2.13
CA GLU A 87 -9.94 -1.74 1.85
C GLU A 87 -9.61 -1.73 0.35
N ALA A 88 -10.59 -2.07 -0.50
CA ALA A 88 -10.42 -2.04 -1.95
C ALA A 88 -10.08 -0.63 -2.47
N TYR A 89 -10.72 0.41 -1.93
CA TYR A 89 -10.42 1.80 -2.27
C TYR A 89 -8.99 2.19 -1.85
N THR A 90 -8.54 1.71 -0.70
CA THR A 90 -7.17 1.94 -0.23
C THR A 90 -6.14 1.29 -1.17
N PHE A 91 -6.37 0.06 -1.62
CA PHE A 91 -5.52 -0.58 -2.64
C PHE A 91 -5.52 0.17 -3.97
N PHE A 92 -6.66 0.74 -4.38
CA PHE A 92 -6.73 1.58 -5.58
C PHE A 92 -5.82 2.82 -5.45
N LEU A 93 -5.86 3.51 -4.31
CA LEU A 93 -4.97 4.65 -4.04
C LEU A 93 -3.48 4.25 -4.04
N PHE A 94 -3.13 3.12 -3.44
CA PHE A 94 -1.76 2.59 -3.53
C PHE A 94 -1.36 2.29 -4.98
N GLY A 95 -2.28 1.75 -5.77
CA GLY A 95 -2.09 1.54 -7.21
C GLY A 95 -1.80 2.85 -7.96
N GLU A 96 -2.54 3.92 -7.66
CA GLU A 96 -2.26 5.24 -8.24
C GLU A 96 -0.89 5.78 -7.82
N ILE A 97 -0.51 5.64 -6.55
CA ILE A 97 0.81 6.07 -6.03
C ILE A 97 1.93 5.35 -6.77
N ILE A 98 1.82 4.02 -6.94
CA ILE A 98 2.81 3.21 -7.66
C ILE A 98 2.81 3.56 -9.16
N GLY A 99 1.63 3.72 -9.77
CA GLY A 99 1.48 4.06 -11.18
C GLY A 99 2.05 5.43 -11.53
N ARG A 100 1.84 6.43 -10.66
CA ARG A 100 2.42 7.78 -10.81
C ARG A 100 3.84 7.91 -10.25
N ARG A 101 4.31 6.94 -9.47
CA ARG A 101 5.58 6.96 -8.71
C ARG A 101 5.74 8.20 -7.81
N ASN A 102 4.64 8.81 -7.40
CA ASN A 102 4.59 10.04 -6.60
C ASN A 102 3.70 9.84 -5.37
N PHE A 103 4.23 10.13 -4.19
CA PHE A 103 3.56 9.92 -2.91
C PHE A 103 2.64 11.09 -2.51
N VAL A 104 3.00 12.32 -2.88
CA VAL A 104 2.23 13.54 -2.58
C VAL A 104 2.29 14.49 -3.78
N GLY A 105 1.11 14.97 -4.22
CA GLY A 105 1.00 16.02 -5.22
C GLY A 105 1.37 15.58 -6.64
N TYR A 106 0.83 16.28 -7.64
CA TYR A 106 1.44 16.26 -8.96
C TYR A 106 2.76 17.02 -8.85
N ASP A 107 3.84 16.47 -9.41
CA ASP A 107 5.00 17.25 -9.82
C ASP A 107 4.56 18.11 -11.02
N VAL A 108 3.66 19.06 -10.76
CA VAL A 108 3.56 20.21 -11.62
C VAL A 108 4.79 21.01 -11.27
N GLN A 109 5.66 21.17 -12.28
CA GLN A 109 6.56 22.29 -12.37
C GLN A 109 5.67 23.53 -12.24
N SER A 110 5.44 23.94 -10.99
CA SER A 110 4.61 25.07 -10.65
C SER A 110 5.30 26.26 -11.30
N ALA A 111 4.67 26.82 -12.32
CA ALA A 111 4.39 28.24 -12.54
C ALA A 111 5.39 29.32 -12.02
N ASP A 112 6.63 29.00 -11.71
CA ASP A 112 7.69 29.92 -11.27
C ASP A 112 8.60 30.32 -12.44
N SER A 113 8.37 29.78 -13.65
CA SER A 113 9.14 30.10 -14.87
C SER A 113 8.46 31.08 -15.84
N HIS A 114 7.40 31.78 -15.41
CA HIS A 114 6.74 32.84 -16.20
C HIS A 114 6.52 34.15 -15.43
N ALA A 115 7.47 34.53 -14.56
CA ALA A 115 7.54 35.88 -13.98
C ALA A 115 8.75 36.70 -14.45
N GLU A 116 9.58 36.17 -15.37
CA GLU A 116 10.75 36.87 -15.90
C GLU A 116 10.80 36.80 -17.43
N HIS A 117 9.93 37.56 -18.10
CA HIS A 117 10.21 38.07 -19.44
C HIS A 117 9.48 39.40 -19.62
N HIS A 118 10.27 40.47 -19.55
CA HIS A 118 10.22 41.71 -20.34
C HIS A 118 8.86 42.33 -20.70
#